data_AF-A0A7J5XN54-F1
#
_entry.id   AF-A0A7J5XN54-F1
#
_cell.length_a   1.000
_cell.length_b   1.000
_cell.length_c   1.000
_cell.angle_alpha   90.00
_cell.angle_beta   90.00
_cell.angle_gamma   90.00
#
_symmetry.space_group_name_H-M   'P 1'
#
loop_
_entity.id
_entity.type
_entity.pdbx_description
1 polymer ?
#
loop_
_entity_poly.entity_id
_entity_poly.type
_entity_poly.pdbx_seq_one_letter_code
_entity_poly.pdbx_strand_id
1 'polypeptide(L)'
;MKQNLIVAVKDNGQPSLSATCSMYLLISDNLAEVPELKDISYDEKNSKLTSYLIIALVSVSTFFLTFIIIILGEKARLLFDGAVAIPSAYLPPNYADVDGTGTLRSAYNYDAYLTTDKGFSALQPIFCFASFIVALHLVNGDLSYSIPEEMKPQSVIGNVAKDLGLDLRTLSSRKARVDSEGTRKRYCDINLSTGDLVTSERMDRESLCGKKPSCVVKADLVLENPLELHRVSIHIQDVNDNSPTFKDNLIELEIRESAEKGNRFSIEEAHDADIGQNSVQRYRLQKNDNFVLAVDSNKVELVLENKLDREKQNDMNLLLTALDGGSPQRSGTVVIRVTVLDANDNTPVFSQAVYKASLPENSPPDTIVINVSATDADEGVNGDVTYDFGHGSDDYVNIFSIDHKTGEIKVTGVIDFEEISSFEMKIKAKDGLGLISYAKVIIDVTDMNDNAPVIYLKSLTNPIPENLSPGAEVGIINVQDRDSENNRQVRCSIQQNVPFKLVPSIKNIILW
;
A
#
# COMPACT_ATOMS: atom_id res chain seq x y z
N MET A 1 82.79 -33.91 -16.45
CA MET A 1 81.62 -34.36 -17.26
C MET A 1 80.43 -33.41 -17.04
N LYS A 2 79.65 -33.06 -18.08
CA LYS A 2 78.39 -32.30 -17.91
C LYS A 2 77.22 -33.27 -17.98
N GLN A 3 76.34 -33.25 -16.97
CA GLN A 3 75.12 -34.04 -16.94
C GLN A 3 73.91 -33.10 -16.95
N ASN A 4 72.94 -33.37 -17.82
CA ASN A 4 71.64 -32.70 -17.80
C ASN A 4 70.63 -33.61 -17.08
N LEU A 5 69.95 -33.09 -16.07
CA LEU A 5 68.89 -33.78 -15.35
C LEU A 5 67.56 -33.12 -15.63
N ILE A 6 66.61 -33.87 -16.18
CA ILE A 6 65.25 -33.40 -16.38
C ILE A 6 64.37 -33.94 -15.25
N VAL A 7 63.80 -33.04 -14.47
CA VAL A 7 62.77 -33.35 -13.48
C VAL A 7 61.42 -32.95 -14.06
N ALA A 8 60.47 -33.88 -14.07
CA ALA A 8 59.10 -33.67 -14.49
C ALA A 8 58.16 -33.82 -13.29
N VAL A 9 57.29 -32.84 -13.11
CA VAL A 9 56.29 -32.82 -12.04
C VAL A 9 54.91 -32.70 -12.66
N LYS A 10 54.00 -33.55 -12.21
CA LYS A 10 52.65 -33.66 -12.74
C LYS A 10 51.65 -33.62 -11.59
N ASP A 11 50.60 -32.83 -11.70
CA ASP A 11 49.52 -32.80 -10.71
C ASP A 11 48.62 -34.05 -10.82
N ASN A 12 47.64 -34.13 -9.91
CA ASN A 12 46.65 -35.21 -9.87
C ASN A 12 45.28 -34.77 -10.43
N GLY A 13 45.15 -33.53 -10.91
CA GLY A 13 43.89 -33.02 -11.43
C GLY A 13 43.51 -33.56 -12.81
N GLN A 14 42.34 -33.15 -13.28
CA GLN A 14 41.79 -33.52 -14.59
C GLN A 14 41.31 -32.29 -15.37
N PRO A 15 41.91 -31.96 -16.53
CA PRO A 15 43.09 -32.61 -17.11
C PRO A 15 44.34 -32.35 -16.27
N SER A 16 45.23 -33.33 -16.22
CA SER A 16 46.45 -33.18 -15.44
C SER A 16 47.44 -32.20 -16.10
N LEU A 17 47.93 -31.22 -15.37
CA LEU A 17 48.95 -30.27 -15.79
C LEU A 17 50.33 -30.70 -15.27
N SER A 18 51.38 -30.17 -15.89
CA SER A 18 52.75 -30.57 -15.57
C SER A 18 53.76 -29.47 -15.85
N ALA A 19 54.86 -29.50 -15.12
CA ALA A 19 56.04 -28.69 -15.36
C ALA A 19 57.30 -29.54 -15.44
N THR A 20 58.29 -29.02 -16.17
CA THR A 20 59.60 -29.66 -16.29
C THR A 20 60.70 -28.67 -15.96
N CYS A 21 61.73 -29.13 -15.28
CA CYS A 21 62.92 -28.35 -14.93
C CYS A 21 64.16 -29.09 -15.42
N SER A 22 65.04 -28.40 -16.15
CA SER A 22 66.35 -28.91 -16.55
C SER A 22 67.42 -28.37 -15.61
N MET A 23 68.16 -29.25 -14.96
CA MET A 23 69.28 -28.91 -14.08
C MET A 23 70.59 -29.37 -14.71
N TYR A 24 71.57 -28.48 -14.77
CA TYR A 24 72.89 -28.78 -15.33
C TYR A 24 73.89 -29.01 -14.20
N LEU A 25 74.41 -30.23 -14.10
CA LEU A 25 75.44 -30.61 -13.14
C LEU A 25 76.79 -30.76 -13.84
N LEU A 26 77.83 -30.18 -13.24
CA LEU A 26 79.21 -30.34 -13.65
C LEU A 26 79.91 -31.28 -12.67
N ILE A 27 80.30 -32.46 -13.14
CA ILE A 27 81.09 -33.43 -12.39
C ILE A 27 82.58 -33.18 -12.71
N SER A 28 83.42 -32.93 -11.71
CA SER A 28 84.85 -32.62 -11.91
C SER A 28 85.73 -33.22 -10.81
N ASP A 29 86.88 -33.75 -11.20
CA ASP A 29 87.87 -34.41 -10.33
C ASP A 29 88.79 -33.38 -9.67
N ASN A 30 88.78 -32.14 -10.19
CA ASN A 30 89.63 -31.04 -9.75
C ASN A 30 88.78 -29.76 -9.56
N LEU A 31 88.29 -29.52 -8.34
CA LEU A 31 87.46 -28.35 -8.02
C LEU A 31 88.23 -27.00 -8.10
N ALA A 32 89.55 -27.04 -8.25
CA ALA A 32 90.41 -25.85 -8.27
C ALA A 32 90.54 -25.17 -9.65
N GLU A 33 90.12 -25.82 -10.75
CA GLU A 33 90.14 -25.27 -12.11
C GLU A 33 88.80 -25.53 -12.82
N VAL A 34 87.77 -24.81 -12.42
CA VAL A 34 86.51 -24.76 -13.18
C VAL A 34 86.27 -23.29 -13.53
N PRO A 35 86.02 -22.93 -14.81
CA PRO A 35 85.64 -21.57 -15.15
C PRO A 35 84.33 -21.25 -14.42
N GLU A 36 84.28 -20.13 -13.69
CA GLU A 36 83.04 -19.61 -13.10
C GLU A 36 81.92 -19.65 -14.16
N LEU A 37 81.00 -20.60 -14.02
CA LEU A 37 79.74 -20.55 -14.72
C LEU A 37 79.03 -19.32 -14.19
N LYS A 38 78.93 -18.28 -15.04
CA LYS A 38 78.13 -17.09 -14.76
C LYS A 38 76.85 -17.53 -14.07
N ASP A 39 76.66 -17.03 -12.85
CA ASP A 39 75.37 -17.03 -12.19
C ASP A 39 74.33 -16.64 -13.26
N ILE A 40 73.41 -17.56 -13.53
CA ILE A 40 72.16 -17.19 -14.16
C ILE A 40 71.44 -16.42 -13.06
N SER A 41 71.78 -15.13 -12.95
CA SER A 41 71.02 -14.17 -12.18
C SER A 41 69.60 -14.26 -12.70
N TYR A 42 68.70 -14.78 -11.88
CA TYR A 42 67.28 -14.51 -12.07
C TYR A 42 67.14 -12.99 -12.21
N ASP A 43 66.60 -12.58 -13.34
CA ASP A 43 66.32 -11.18 -13.65
C ASP A 43 65.56 -10.58 -12.45
N GLU A 44 66.25 -9.73 -11.69
CA GLU A 44 65.79 -9.19 -10.42
C GLU A 44 64.72 -8.12 -10.70
N LYS A 45 63.54 -8.54 -11.16
CA LYS A 45 62.37 -7.66 -11.27
C LYS A 45 61.91 -7.12 -9.90
N ASN A 46 62.36 -7.72 -8.80
CA ASN A 46 62.04 -7.27 -7.44
C ASN A 46 62.85 -6.03 -6.98
N SER A 47 64.05 -5.78 -7.51
CA SER A 47 64.79 -4.55 -7.17
C SER A 47 64.18 -3.33 -7.87
N LYS A 48 63.61 -3.50 -9.07
CA LYS A 48 62.82 -2.46 -9.73
C LYS A 48 61.52 -2.16 -8.98
N LEU A 49 60.75 -3.16 -8.57
CA LEU A 49 59.50 -2.95 -7.82
C LEU A 49 59.69 -2.22 -6.49
N THR A 50 60.73 -2.58 -5.72
CA THR A 50 61.05 -1.87 -4.48
C THR A 50 61.51 -0.43 -4.75
N SER A 51 62.30 -0.20 -5.81
CA SER A 51 62.67 1.16 -6.21
C SER A 51 61.46 2.00 -6.68
N TYR A 52 60.52 1.43 -7.45
CA TYR A 52 59.30 2.12 -7.87
C TYR A 52 58.34 2.36 -6.70
N LEU A 53 58.24 1.44 -5.74
CA LEU A 53 57.46 1.62 -4.52
C LEU A 53 58.03 2.78 -3.67
N ILE A 54 59.36 2.84 -3.53
CA ILE A 54 60.03 3.93 -2.81
C ILE A 54 59.82 5.26 -3.55
N ILE A 55 59.96 5.29 -4.88
CA ILE A 55 59.71 6.49 -5.70
C ILE A 55 58.24 6.93 -5.58
N ALA A 56 57.29 6.00 -5.63
CA ALA A 56 55.87 6.30 -5.48
C ALA A 56 55.55 6.84 -4.07
N LEU A 57 56.11 6.24 -3.03
CA LEU A 57 55.89 6.65 -1.64
C LEU A 57 56.52 8.03 -1.35
N VAL A 58 57.70 8.31 -1.90
CA VAL A 58 58.32 9.65 -1.86
C VAL A 58 57.49 10.66 -2.66
N SER A 59 56.95 10.27 -3.82
CA SER A 59 56.10 11.16 -4.63
C SER A 59 54.78 11.48 -3.93
N VAL A 60 54.11 10.50 -3.33
CA VAL A 60 52.84 10.72 -2.61
C VAL A 60 53.08 11.56 -1.36
N SER A 61 54.18 11.33 -0.63
CA SER A 61 54.57 12.13 0.52
C SER A 61 54.88 13.59 0.14
N THR A 62 55.57 13.81 -0.98
CA THR A 62 55.84 15.18 -1.46
C THR A 62 54.57 15.90 -1.93
N PHE A 63 53.66 15.23 -2.63
CA PHE A 63 52.35 15.82 -2.98
C PHE A 63 51.50 16.14 -1.75
N PHE A 64 51.51 15.27 -0.74
CA PHE A 64 50.78 15.51 0.51
C PHE A 64 51.35 16.71 1.28
N LEU A 65 52.68 16.83 1.34
CA LEU A 65 53.35 17.96 1.99
C LEU A 65 53.14 19.28 1.24
N THR A 66 53.19 19.28 -0.10
CA THR A 66 52.88 20.51 -0.87
C THR A 66 51.42 20.92 -0.72
N PHE A 67 50.49 19.97 -0.67
CA PHE A 67 49.08 20.25 -0.41
C PHE A 67 48.86 20.84 0.98
N ILE A 68 49.53 20.32 2.02
CA ILE A 68 49.48 20.90 3.38
C ILE A 68 50.07 22.31 3.39
N ILE A 69 51.18 22.56 2.69
CA ILE A 69 51.79 23.90 2.59
C ILE A 69 50.85 24.88 1.87
N ILE A 70 50.14 24.44 0.82
CA ILE A 70 49.14 25.26 0.12
C ILE A 70 47.97 25.59 1.05
N ILE A 71 47.43 24.61 1.79
CA ILE A 71 46.35 24.85 2.76
C ILE A 71 46.81 25.80 3.88
N LEU A 72 48.01 25.62 4.42
CA LEU A 72 48.58 26.53 5.43
C LEU A 72 48.83 27.93 4.84
N GLY A 73 49.23 28.02 3.57
CA GLY A 73 49.38 29.27 2.83
C GLY A 73 48.06 29.99 2.60
N GLU A 74 47.00 29.27 2.19
CA GLU A 74 45.64 29.83 2.05
C GLU A 74 45.05 30.24 3.40
N LYS A 75 45.29 29.46 4.46
CA LYS A 75 44.83 29.79 5.81
C LYS A 75 45.60 30.99 6.40
N ALA A 76 46.87 31.18 6.02
CA ALA A 76 47.64 32.38 6.35
C ALA A 76 47.24 33.61 5.51
N ARG A 77 46.79 33.40 4.26
CA ARG A 77 46.27 34.46 3.38
C ARG A 77 44.88 34.95 3.83
N LEU A 78 44.05 34.04 4.35
CA LEU A 78 42.75 34.35 4.98
C LEU A 78 42.86 35.03 6.35
N LEU A 79 44.04 34.99 7.00
CA LEU A 79 44.31 35.72 8.24
C LEU A 79 44.87 37.13 8.01
N PHE A 80 45.17 37.52 6.76
CA PHE A 80 45.77 38.84 6.44
C PHE A 80 44.90 39.76 5.55
N ASP A 81 43.73 39.31 5.06
CA ASP A 81 42.77 40.15 4.30
C ASP A 81 41.50 40.47 5.12
N GLY A 82 41.69 40.80 6.40
CA GLY A 82 40.62 41.27 7.30
C GLY A 82 40.60 42.78 7.44
N ALA A 83 40.38 43.53 6.35
CA ALA A 83 40.14 44.97 6.43
C ALA A 83 39.19 45.48 5.33
N VAL A 84 38.08 46.08 5.79
CA VAL A 84 37.18 47.01 5.07
C VAL A 84 36.18 46.40 4.07
N ALA A 85 34.89 46.36 4.45
CA ALA A 85 33.83 47.17 3.83
C ALA A 85 32.41 46.75 4.27
N ILE A 86 31.56 47.77 4.36
CA ILE A 86 30.18 47.85 4.84
C ILE A 86 29.17 47.20 3.87
N PRO A 87 28.02 46.68 4.33
CA PRO A 87 26.81 46.65 3.50
C PRO A 87 25.71 47.54 4.10
N SER A 88 25.20 48.45 3.25
CA SER A 88 24.01 49.24 3.53
C SER A 88 22.79 48.60 2.86
N ALA A 89 21.70 48.59 3.64
CA ALA A 89 20.29 48.65 3.25
C ALA A 89 19.70 47.60 2.30
N TYR A 90 18.81 46.76 2.86
CA TYR A 90 17.41 46.71 2.44
C TYR A 90 16.53 46.21 3.60
N LEU A 91 15.56 47.02 4.01
CA LEU A 91 14.48 46.72 4.97
C LEU A 91 13.23 46.30 4.18
N PRO A 92 12.34 45.46 4.73
CA PRO A 92 11.19 45.99 5.50
C PRO A 92 10.86 45.17 6.77
N PRO A 93 9.98 45.69 7.63
CA PRO A 93 10.13 45.61 9.08
C PRO A 93 9.30 44.48 9.70
N ASN A 94 9.76 43.97 10.85
CA ASN A 94 8.91 43.71 12.02
C ASN A 94 9.81 43.32 13.19
N TYR A 95 10.07 44.30 14.05
CA TYR A 95 10.46 44.10 15.44
C TYR A 95 9.78 45.20 16.25
N ALA A 96 9.08 44.84 17.31
CA ALA A 96 9.59 45.09 18.64
C ALA A 96 8.64 44.47 19.67
N ASP A 97 9.17 43.47 20.34
CA ASP A 97 8.85 43.18 21.73
C ASP A 97 9.59 44.20 22.63
N VAL A 98 9.27 44.13 23.92
CA VAL A 98 9.97 44.59 25.14
C VAL A 98 9.23 45.68 25.94
N ASP A 99 8.53 45.17 26.95
CA ASP A 99 8.47 45.56 28.37
C ASP A 99 8.61 47.02 28.81
N GLY A 100 7.68 47.43 29.69
CA GLY A 100 7.99 48.42 30.72
C GLY A 100 6.82 49.22 31.30
N THR A 101 6.30 48.74 32.44
CA THR A 101 5.75 49.54 33.57
C THR A 101 4.40 50.27 33.42
N GLY A 102 3.56 50.14 34.45
CA GLY A 102 2.50 51.13 34.72
C GLY A 102 1.20 50.55 35.27
N THR A 103 1.06 50.58 36.59
CA THR A 103 -0.20 50.38 37.32
C THR A 103 -1.27 51.42 36.94
N LEU A 104 -2.54 51.01 36.78
CA LEU A 104 -3.76 51.55 37.44
C LEU A 104 -5.06 51.50 36.59
N ARG A 105 -6.16 51.24 37.32
CA ARG A 105 -7.58 51.62 37.12
C ARG A 105 -8.47 50.81 36.17
N SER A 106 -9.27 49.95 36.79
CA SER A 106 -10.74 50.09 36.94
C SER A 106 -11.47 50.95 35.90
N ALA A 107 -12.32 50.31 35.08
CA ALA A 107 -13.79 50.37 35.16
C ALA A 107 -14.40 50.04 33.79
N TYR A 108 -15.23 48.99 33.74
CA TYR A 108 -16.16 48.76 32.64
C TYR A 108 -17.38 49.68 32.84
N ASN A 109 -17.66 50.53 31.85
CA ASN A 109 -18.92 51.25 31.73
C ASN A 109 -19.88 50.43 30.86
N TYR A 110 -21.05 50.12 31.40
CA TYR A 110 -22.27 49.86 30.64
C TYR A 110 -23.20 51.05 30.85
N ASP A 111 -23.55 51.75 29.78
CA ASP A 111 -24.59 52.77 29.81
C ASP A 111 -25.96 52.09 29.59
N ALA A 112 -26.83 52.27 30.58
CA ALA A 112 -28.27 52.15 30.46
C ALA A 112 -28.87 53.56 30.56
N TYR A 113 -29.89 53.85 29.76
CA TYR A 113 -30.75 55.02 29.97
C TYR A 113 -32.20 54.58 30.20
N LEU A 114 -32.70 54.97 31.37
CA LEU A 114 -34.09 55.01 31.84
C LEU A 114 -34.84 56.21 31.26
N THR A 115 -36.18 56.15 31.24
CA THR A 115 -37.08 57.17 31.86
C THR A 115 -38.48 56.54 32.06
N THR A 116 -38.90 56.27 33.32
CA THR A 116 -39.88 57.01 34.18
C THR A 116 -41.31 57.04 33.63
N ASP A 117 -42.28 56.26 34.13
CA ASP A 117 -42.96 56.26 35.43
C ASP A 117 -44.15 57.24 35.54
N LYS A 118 -45.32 56.71 35.92
CA LYS A 118 -46.40 57.31 36.73
C LYS A 118 -47.57 56.32 36.90
N GLY A 119 -47.86 55.98 38.16
CA GLY A 119 -48.97 55.12 38.57
C GLY A 119 -50.27 55.82 38.96
N PHE A 120 -51.13 55.03 39.64
CA PHE A 120 -52.52 55.25 40.14
C PHE A 120 -53.62 55.17 39.06
N SER A 121 -54.75 54.46 39.22
CA SER A 121 -55.59 54.22 40.39
C SER A 121 -56.46 52.95 40.24
N ALA A 122 -56.83 52.35 41.37
CA ALA A 122 -57.85 51.31 41.50
C ALA A 122 -59.28 51.86 41.32
N LEU A 123 -60.18 51.08 40.71
CA LEU A 123 -61.60 50.90 41.05
C LEU A 123 -62.25 49.85 40.11
N GLN A 124 -62.89 48.86 40.74
CA GLN A 124 -63.73 47.74 40.27
C GLN A 124 -65.04 48.19 39.51
N PRO A 125 -65.97 47.29 39.12
CA PRO A 125 -65.99 46.23 38.09
C PRO A 125 -67.26 46.37 37.19
N ILE A 126 -67.73 45.28 36.54
CA ILE A 126 -69.05 45.10 35.86
C ILE A 126 -69.08 45.51 34.39
N PHE A 127 -68.97 44.52 33.49
CA PHE A 127 -69.81 44.31 32.28
C PHE A 127 -69.17 43.20 31.44
N CYS A 128 -69.34 41.94 31.83
CA CYS A 128 -69.02 40.77 30.97
C CYS A 128 -69.99 39.60 31.21
N PHE A 129 -71.25 39.91 31.56
CA PHE A 129 -72.33 38.92 31.69
C PHE A 129 -73.55 39.35 30.85
N ALA A 130 -73.35 39.56 29.55
CA ALA A 130 -74.46 39.78 28.60
C ALA A 130 -74.07 39.59 27.12
N SER A 131 -73.11 38.72 26.80
CA SER A 131 -72.81 38.36 25.40
C SER A 131 -72.75 36.85 25.14
N PHE A 132 -73.09 36.01 26.13
CA PHE A 132 -73.05 34.55 26.00
C PHE A 132 -74.43 33.92 25.70
N ILE A 133 -75.47 34.74 25.47
CA ILE A 133 -76.83 34.25 25.16
C ILE A 133 -77.45 35.07 24.01
N VAL A 134 -76.76 35.25 22.88
CA VAL A 134 -77.37 35.57 21.56
C VAL A 134 -76.50 35.05 20.39
N ALA A 135 -75.93 33.86 20.51
CA ALA A 135 -75.26 33.18 19.37
C ALA A 135 -75.47 31.66 19.37
N LEU A 136 -76.55 31.20 19.99
CA LEU A 136 -77.07 29.85 19.79
C LEU A 136 -78.23 30.00 18.81
N HIS A 137 -77.92 30.00 17.52
CA HIS A 137 -78.70 29.44 16.41
C HIS A 137 -77.99 29.82 15.11
N LEU A 138 -77.65 28.78 14.32
CA LEU A 138 -76.86 28.76 13.07
C LEU A 138 -75.34 28.58 13.23
N VAL A 139 -74.94 27.48 13.89
CA VAL A 139 -73.79 26.73 13.37
C VAL A 139 -74.30 26.01 12.12
N ASN A 140 -74.07 26.56 10.93
CA ASN A 140 -74.10 25.76 9.71
C ASN A 140 -72.90 24.83 9.81
N GLY A 141 -73.11 23.62 10.36
CA GLY A 141 -72.03 22.65 10.53
C GLY A 141 -71.57 22.16 9.17
N ASP A 142 -70.31 22.43 8.84
CA ASP A 142 -69.62 21.71 7.76
C ASP A 142 -69.53 20.23 8.18
N LEU A 143 -69.96 19.33 7.29
CA LEU A 143 -69.90 17.89 7.53
C LEU A 143 -68.45 17.44 7.36
N SER A 144 -67.90 16.74 8.35
CA SER A 144 -66.54 16.21 8.29
C SER A 144 -66.55 14.72 8.58
N TYR A 145 -66.03 13.92 7.65
CA TYR A 145 -65.88 12.48 7.77
C TYR A 145 -64.42 12.10 7.61
N SER A 146 -64.03 10.96 8.18
CA SER A 146 -62.71 10.38 7.98
C SER A 146 -62.84 8.92 7.59
N ILE A 147 -62.18 8.55 6.51
CA ILE A 147 -62.22 7.22 5.94
C ILE A 147 -60.81 6.74 5.57
N PRO A 148 -60.50 5.44 5.71
CA PRO A 148 -59.31 4.89 5.09
C PRO A 148 -59.42 5.00 3.56
N GLU A 149 -58.28 5.14 2.90
CA GLU A 149 -58.20 4.96 1.47
C GLU A 149 -58.48 3.50 1.04
N GLU A 150 -58.55 3.28 -0.27
CA GLU A 150 -58.73 1.96 -0.87
C GLU A 150 -59.99 1.20 -0.47
N MET A 151 -60.97 1.95 0.05
CA MET A 151 -62.34 1.47 0.23
C MET A 151 -62.96 1.08 -1.11
N LYS A 152 -63.62 -0.08 -1.13
CA LYS A 152 -64.34 -0.56 -2.31
C LYS A 152 -65.43 0.43 -2.71
N PRO A 153 -65.80 0.54 -4.00
CA PRO A 153 -66.97 1.29 -4.41
C PRO A 153 -68.23 0.83 -3.66
N GLN A 154 -69.14 1.77 -3.39
CA GLN A 154 -70.37 1.60 -2.60
C GLN A 154 -70.15 1.35 -1.10
N SER A 155 -68.96 1.63 -0.57
CA SER A 155 -68.70 1.58 0.87
C SER A 155 -69.25 2.83 1.56
N VAL A 156 -69.81 2.67 2.75
CA VAL A 156 -70.40 3.78 3.52
C VAL A 156 -69.31 4.66 4.12
N ILE A 157 -69.43 5.97 3.90
CA ILE A 157 -68.57 7.03 4.46
C ILE A 157 -69.18 7.56 5.77
N GLY A 158 -70.48 7.85 5.75
CA GLY A 158 -71.22 8.41 6.89
C GLY A 158 -72.69 8.67 6.56
N ASN A 159 -73.54 8.79 7.57
CA ASN A 159 -74.98 8.97 7.37
C ASN A 159 -75.36 10.45 7.46
N VAL A 160 -75.47 11.09 6.30
CA VAL A 160 -75.70 12.53 6.20
C VAL A 160 -77.13 12.90 6.60
N ALA A 161 -78.10 12.00 6.38
CA ALA A 161 -79.48 12.22 6.82
C ALA A 161 -79.56 12.41 8.34
N LYS A 162 -78.90 11.51 9.08
CA LYS A 162 -78.85 11.53 10.53
C LYS A 162 -78.10 12.76 11.05
N ASP A 163 -76.94 13.07 10.45
CA ASP A 163 -76.07 14.14 10.93
C ASP A 163 -76.65 15.54 10.67
N LEU A 164 -77.48 15.70 9.62
CA LEU A 164 -78.25 16.92 9.34
C LEU A 164 -79.66 16.92 9.96
N GLY A 165 -80.07 15.83 10.62
CA GLY A 165 -81.42 15.70 11.19
C GLY A 165 -82.55 15.70 10.15
N LEU A 166 -82.29 15.18 8.95
CA LEU A 166 -83.23 15.14 7.83
C LEU A 166 -83.86 13.75 7.67
N ASP A 167 -85.18 13.71 7.47
CA ASP A 167 -85.88 12.47 7.13
C ASP A 167 -85.53 11.97 5.71
N LEU A 168 -85.48 10.66 5.52
CA LEU A 168 -85.17 10.02 4.22
C LEU A 168 -86.12 10.46 3.09
N ARG A 169 -87.40 10.70 3.43
CA ARG A 169 -88.39 11.21 2.48
C ARG A 169 -88.06 12.62 2.02
N THR A 170 -87.53 13.44 2.92
CA THR A 170 -87.12 14.83 2.67
C THR A 170 -85.91 14.90 1.76
N LEU A 171 -84.93 13.98 1.92
CA LEU A 171 -83.78 13.89 1.01
C LEU A 171 -84.20 13.56 -0.43
N SER A 172 -85.12 12.61 -0.59
CA SER A 172 -85.65 12.23 -1.90
C SER A 172 -86.52 13.34 -2.51
N SER A 173 -87.41 13.96 -1.73
CA SER A 173 -88.29 15.03 -2.21
C SER A 173 -87.53 16.30 -2.57
N ARG A 174 -86.43 16.59 -1.86
CA ARG A 174 -85.55 17.74 -2.11
C ARG A 174 -84.42 17.43 -3.10
N LYS A 175 -84.46 16.28 -3.78
CA LYS A 175 -83.47 15.86 -4.79
C LYS A 175 -82.03 16.06 -4.33
N ALA A 176 -81.72 15.57 -3.12
CA ALA A 176 -80.39 15.65 -2.56
C ALA A 176 -79.36 15.05 -3.54
N ARG A 177 -78.31 15.79 -3.85
CA ARG A 177 -77.22 15.32 -4.72
C ARG A 177 -75.88 15.81 -4.21
N VAL A 178 -74.86 15.01 -4.48
CA VAL A 178 -73.47 15.36 -4.17
C VAL A 178 -72.78 15.82 -5.45
N ASP A 179 -72.27 17.04 -5.42
CA ASP A 179 -71.41 17.61 -6.45
C ASP A 179 -69.96 17.63 -5.96
N SER A 180 -69.01 17.34 -6.84
CA SER A 180 -67.58 17.30 -6.50
C SER A 180 -66.94 18.62 -6.91
N GLU A 181 -66.31 19.33 -5.97
CA GLU A 181 -65.75 20.66 -6.22
C GLU A 181 -64.52 20.55 -7.16
N GLY A 182 -64.64 21.08 -8.39
CA GLY A 182 -63.49 21.31 -9.27
C GLY A 182 -62.89 20.08 -9.99
N THR A 183 -63.46 18.88 -9.86
CA THR A 183 -62.99 17.67 -10.57
C THR A 183 -64.09 17.02 -11.41
N ARG A 184 -63.76 16.56 -12.62
CA ARG A 184 -64.68 15.74 -13.45
C ARG A 184 -64.94 14.34 -12.86
N LYS A 185 -64.14 13.90 -11.89
CA LYS A 185 -64.29 12.61 -11.20
C LYS A 185 -65.18 12.79 -9.97
N ARG A 186 -66.10 11.84 -9.78
CA ARG A 186 -67.06 11.82 -8.68
C ARG A 186 -66.64 10.75 -7.68
N TYR A 187 -66.02 11.17 -6.58
CA TYR A 187 -65.46 10.23 -5.60
C TYR A 187 -66.51 9.69 -4.63
N CYS A 188 -67.59 10.43 -4.37
CA CYS A 188 -68.68 10.00 -3.50
C CYS A 188 -70.06 10.36 -4.06
N ASP A 189 -71.07 9.61 -3.64
CA ASP A 189 -72.48 9.82 -3.97
C ASP A 189 -73.35 9.56 -2.74
N ILE A 190 -74.59 10.02 -2.75
CA ILE A 190 -75.55 9.82 -1.67
C ILE A 190 -76.56 8.73 -2.04
N ASN A 191 -76.71 7.73 -1.18
CA ASN A 191 -77.79 6.77 -1.29
C ASN A 191 -79.08 7.37 -0.68
N LEU A 192 -80.00 7.79 -1.53
CA LEU A 192 -81.27 8.42 -1.11
C LEU A 192 -82.19 7.52 -0.28
N SER A 193 -81.99 6.19 -0.35
CA SER A 193 -82.81 5.23 0.39
C SER A 193 -82.37 5.08 1.84
N THR A 194 -81.07 5.26 2.11
CA THR A 194 -80.48 5.06 3.44
C THR A 194 -79.97 6.35 4.08
N GLY A 195 -79.76 7.40 3.28
CA GLY A 195 -79.16 8.65 3.74
C GLY A 195 -77.64 8.61 3.85
N ASP A 196 -77.02 7.50 3.43
CA ASP A 196 -75.57 7.30 3.52
C ASP A 196 -74.85 7.96 2.36
N LEU A 197 -73.78 8.68 2.67
CA LEU A 197 -72.75 9.01 1.70
C LEU A 197 -71.92 7.75 1.44
N VAL A 198 -71.79 7.35 0.19
CA VAL A 198 -71.07 6.16 -0.24
C VAL A 198 -69.95 6.51 -1.21
N THR A 199 -68.89 5.72 -1.21
CA THR A 199 -67.80 5.83 -2.18
C THR A 199 -68.31 5.46 -3.58
N SER A 200 -67.94 6.25 -4.59
CA SER A 200 -68.30 5.98 -5.99
C SER A 200 -67.12 5.37 -6.75
N GLU A 201 -65.92 5.86 -6.47
CA GLU A 201 -64.65 5.34 -7.00
C GLU A 201 -63.68 5.05 -5.84
N ARG A 202 -62.66 4.23 -6.12
CA ARG A 202 -61.56 3.97 -5.20
C ARG A 202 -60.73 5.26 -5.06
N MET A 203 -60.54 5.72 -3.82
CA MET A 203 -59.73 6.90 -3.52
C MET A 203 -58.36 6.43 -3.08
N ASP A 204 -57.35 6.67 -3.91
CA ASP A 204 -55.92 6.45 -3.67
C ASP A 204 -55.33 7.79 -3.19
N ARG A 205 -54.83 7.84 -1.96
CA ARG A 205 -54.36 9.05 -1.30
C ARG A 205 -53.06 9.54 -1.92
N GLU A 206 -52.16 8.63 -2.28
CA GLU A 206 -50.86 8.92 -2.89
C GLU A 206 -51.06 9.64 -4.23
N SER A 207 -52.03 9.21 -5.03
CA SER A 207 -52.39 9.85 -6.30
C SER A 207 -53.07 11.21 -6.10
N LEU A 208 -53.92 11.36 -5.07
CA LEU A 208 -54.69 12.59 -4.82
C LEU A 208 -53.84 13.70 -4.21
N CYS A 209 -52.98 13.33 -3.25
CA CYS A 209 -52.34 14.25 -2.34
C CYS A 209 -50.81 14.14 -2.31
N GLY A 210 -50.23 13.09 -2.91
CA GLY A 210 -48.80 12.82 -2.88
C GLY A 210 -48.28 12.74 -1.44
N LYS A 211 -47.14 13.39 -1.17
CA LYS A 211 -46.52 13.42 0.17
C LYS A 211 -47.11 14.47 1.13
N LYS A 212 -48.27 15.05 0.84
CA LYS A 212 -48.89 16.05 1.73
C LYS A 212 -49.39 15.36 3.01
N PRO A 213 -49.16 15.95 4.22
CA PRO A 213 -49.53 15.33 5.49
C PRO A 213 -51.04 15.29 5.75
N SER A 214 -51.83 16.07 5.02
CA SER A 214 -53.29 16.09 5.13
C SER A 214 -53.90 15.96 3.74
N CYS A 215 -54.78 14.97 3.57
CA CYS A 215 -55.52 14.73 2.34
C CYS A 215 -57.02 14.90 2.59
N VAL A 216 -57.61 15.91 1.96
CA VAL A 216 -59.04 16.25 2.14
C VAL A 216 -59.69 16.36 0.78
N VAL A 217 -60.69 15.51 0.53
CA VAL A 217 -61.57 15.59 -0.63
C VAL A 217 -62.80 16.41 -0.24
N LYS A 218 -63.06 17.48 -0.97
CA LYS A 218 -64.21 18.37 -0.74
C LYS A 218 -65.34 18.02 -1.70
N ALA A 219 -66.55 17.95 -1.15
CA ALA A 219 -67.76 17.75 -1.92
C ALA A 219 -68.88 18.63 -1.35
N ASP A 220 -69.82 18.99 -2.20
CA ASP A 220 -70.96 19.83 -1.85
C ASP A 220 -72.24 19.00 -1.91
N LEU A 221 -72.94 18.90 -0.79
CA LEU A 221 -74.29 18.34 -0.74
C LEU A 221 -75.29 19.46 -1.01
N VAL A 222 -76.03 19.30 -2.11
CA VAL A 222 -77.05 20.26 -2.55
C VAL A 222 -78.43 19.67 -2.31
N LEU A 223 -79.29 20.42 -1.59
CA LEU A 223 -80.71 20.15 -1.46
C LEU A 223 -81.50 21.25 -2.17
N GLU A 224 -82.55 20.87 -2.89
CA GLU A 224 -83.41 21.81 -3.61
C GLU A 224 -84.68 22.15 -2.83
N ASN A 225 -85.24 23.34 -3.10
CA ASN A 225 -86.54 23.82 -2.62
C ASN A 225 -86.74 23.72 -1.08
N PRO A 226 -86.10 24.59 -0.26
CA PRO A 226 -85.22 25.70 -0.63
C PRO A 226 -83.81 25.21 -1.03
N LEU A 227 -83.06 26.03 -1.76
CA LEU A 227 -81.69 25.69 -2.11
C LEU A 227 -80.80 25.79 -0.85
N GLU A 228 -80.27 24.65 -0.42
CA GLU A 228 -79.33 24.55 0.70
C GLU A 228 -78.06 23.83 0.25
N LEU A 229 -76.92 24.32 0.74
CA LEU A 229 -75.59 23.83 0.41
C LEU A 229 -74.86 23.47 1.71
N HIS A 230 -74.47 22.21 1.84
CA HIS A 230 -73.64 21.74 2.95
C HIS A 230 -72.28 21.30 2.40
N ARG A 231 -71.21 21.88 2.93
CA ARG A 231 -69.84 21.49 2.58
C ARG A 231 -69.50 20.20 3.31
N VAL A 232 -69.03 19.22 2.57
CA VAL A 232 -68.57 17.93 3.07
C VAL A 232 -67.06 17.84 2.88
N SER A 233 -66.34 17.72 3.99
CA SER A 233 -64.88 17.50 4.00
C SER A 233 -64.60 16.05 4.37
N ILE A 234 -64.03 15.29 3.43
CA ILE A 234 -63.69 13.88 3.63
C ILE A 234 -62.18 13.78 3.82
N HIS A 235 -61.75 13.47 5.04
CA HIS A 235 -60.35 13.25 5.40
C HIS A 235 -59.95 11.82 5.06
N ILE A 236 -59.03 11.67 4.11
CA ILE A 236 -58.52 10.37 3.67
C ILE A 236 -57.36 9.97 4.58
N GLN A 237 -57.52 8.85 5.28
CA GLN A 237 -56.50 8.23 6.13
C GLN A 237 -55.64 7.30 5.28
N ASP A 238 -54.33 7.41 5.49
CA ASP A 238 -53.30 6.60 4.83
C ASP A 238 -53.35 5.14 5.30
N VAL A 239 -53.19 4.21 4.36
CA VAL A 239 -53.13 2.76 4.58
C VAL A 239 -51.79 2.25 4.05
N ASN A 240 -51.17 1.28 4.73
CA ASN A 240 -49.87 0.72 4.32
C ASN A 240 -49.97 -0.16 3.06
N ASP A 241 -50.18 0.45 1.90
CA ASP A 241 -50.41 -0.22 0.62
C ASP A 241 -49.25 -0.06 -0.39
N ASN A 242 -48.24 0.74 -0.06
CA ASN A 242 -46.97 0.79 -0.78
C ASN A 242 -45.86 0.05 -0.01
N SER A 243 -44.64 0.06 -0.55
CA SER A 243 -43.50 -0.57 0.11
C SER A 243 -42.28 0.30 -0.15
N PRO A 244 -41.29 0.29 0.75
CA PRO A 244 -40.07 1.04 0.53
C PRO A 244 -39.39 0.59 -0.76
N THR A 245 -38.96 1.53 -1.59
CA THR A 245 -38.27 1.25 -2.86
C THR A 245 -36.98 2.04 -2.96
N PHE A 246 -35.94 1.40 -3.45
CA PHE A 246 -34.70 2.09 -3.82
C PHE A 246 -34.79 2.49 -5.29
N LYS A 247 -34.19 3.63 -5.64
CA LYS A 247 -34.18 4.13 -7.01
C LYS A 247 -33.41 3.19 -7.95
N ASP A 248 -32.28 2.70 -7.46
CA ASP A 248 -31.41 1.76 -8.16
C ASP A 248 -31.50 0.36 -7.55
N ASN A 249 -31.30 -0.65 -8.39
CA ASN A 249 -31.37 -2.06 -8.04
C ASN A 249 -30.07 -2.55 -7.39
N LEU A 250 -28.99 -1.80 -7.62
CA LEU A 250 -27.62 -2.08 -7.20
C LEU A 250 -26.94 -0.75 -6.89
N ILE A 251 -26.31 -0.66 -5.73
CA ILE A 251 -25.50 0.49 -5.32
C ILE A 251 -24.04 0.05 -5.41
N GLU A 252 -23.28 0.67 -6.29
CA GLU A 252 -21.85 0.35 -6.48
C GLU A 252 -21.00 1.35 -5.70
N LEU A 253 -20.10 0.85 -4.87
CA LEU A 253 -19.14 1.63 -4.10
C LEU A 253 -17.73 1.13 -4.40
N GLU A 254 -16.81 2.06 -4.62
CA GLU A 254 -15.39 1.77 -4.75
C GLU A 254 -14.66 2.34 -3.54
N ILE A 255 -14.03 1.48 -2.75
CA ILE A 255 -13.41 1.86 -1.48
C ILE A 255 -11.98 1.33 -1.46
N ARG A 256 -10.99 2.22 -1.30
CA ARG A 256 -9.59 1.79 -1.14
C ARG A 256 -9.41 1.02 0.16
N GLU A 257 -8.58 -0.01 0.14
CA GLU A 257 -8.30 -0.80 1.35
C GLU A 257 -7.58 -0.01 2.44
N SER A 258 -6.81 1.00 2.03
CA SER A 258 -6.18 2.00 2.89
C SER A 258 -7.16 2.97 3.57
N ALA A 259 -8.48 2.84 3.34
CA ALA A 259 -9.49 3.66 4.00
C ALA A 259 -9.46 3.49 5.53
N GLU A 260 -9.51 4.61 6.25
CA GLU A 260 -9.46 4.61 7.71
C GLU A 260 -10.80 4.16 8.33
N LYS A 261 -10.69 3.52 9.50
CA LYS A 261 -11.85 3.19 10.33
C LYS A 261 -12.62 4.47 10.69
N GLY A 262 -13.93 4.42 10.51
CA GLY A 262 -14.83 5.54 10.75
C GLY A 262 -15.19 6.33 9.49
N ASN A 263 -14.56 6.04 8.34
CA ASN A 263 -14.96 6.61 7.06
C ASN A 263 -16.44 6.29 6.76
N ARG A 264 -17.15 7.29 6.21
CA ARG A 264 -18.59 7.27 5.98
C ARG A 264 -18.90 7.39 4.50
N PHE A 265 -19.77 6.53 3.99
CA PHE A 265 -20.20 6.50 2.60
C PHE A 265 -21.71 6.72 2.54
N SER A 266 -22.15 7.80 1.90
CA SER A 266 -23.57 8.13 1.78
C SER A 266 -24.27 7.14 0.85
N ILE A 267 -25.40 6.61 1.30
CA ILE A 267 -26.26 5.70 0.55
C ILE A 267 -27.56 6.44 0.22
N GLU A 268 -28.08 6.26 -0.99
CA GLU A 268 -29.39 6.81 -1.34
C GLU A 268 -30.49 6.16 -0.49
N GLU A 269 -31.38 6.99 0.06
CA GLU A 269 -32.47 6.52 0.91
C GLU A 269 -33.57 5.81 0.11
N ALA A 270 -34.17 4.78 0.71
CA ALA A 270 -35.40 4.20 0.17
C ALA A 270 -36.55 5.21 0.26
N HIS A 271 -37.41 5.20 -0.75
CA HIS A 271 -38.59 6.02 -0.86
C HIS A 271 -39.84 5.16 -0.71
N ASP A 272 -40.73 5.57 0.19
CA ASP A 272 -42.09 5.06 0.29
C ASP A 272 -43.08 6.16 -0.17
N ALA A 273 -44.18 5.75 -0.78
CA ALA A 273 -45.24 6.67 -1.22
C ALA A 273 -46.18 7.04 -0.06
N ASP A 274 -46.32 6.12 0.90
CA ASP A 274 -47.13 6.27 2.11
C ASP A 274 -46.52 7.35 3.03
N ILE A 275 -47.32 7.87 3.97
CA ILE A 275 -46.88 8.92 4.90
C ILE A 275 -46.91 8.48 6.37
N GLY A 276 -46.27 9.27 7.23
CA GLY A 276 -46.35 9.09 8.68
C GLY A 276 -45.68 7.79 9.12
N GLN A 277 -46.45 6.87 9.71
CA GLN A 277 -45.93 5.60 10.20
C GLN A 277 -45.75 4.55 9.09
N ASN A 278 -46.51 4.66 8.00
CA ASN A 278 -46.44 3.74 6.87
C ASN A 278 -45.31 4.10 5.90
N SER A 279 -44.68 5.27 6.05
CA SER A 279 -43.44 5.57 5.33
C SER A 279 -42.25 4.79 5.91
N VAL A 280 -41.09 4.85 5.23
CA VAL A 280 -39.84 4.25 5.71
C VAL A 280 -39.51 4.70 7.14
N GLN A 281 -39.33 3.73 8.05
CA GLN A 281 -39.03 4.01 9.46
C GLN A 281 -37.62 3.58 9.86
N ARG A 282 -37.11 2.49 9.27
CA ARG A 282 -35.84 1.90 9.69
C ARG A 282 -35.12 1.23 8.54
N TYR A 283 -33.79 1.23 8.64
CA TYR A 283 -32.92 0.49 7.75
C TYR A 283 -32.21 -0.61 8.52
N ARG A 284 -31.94 -1.73 7.85
CA ARG A 284 -31.20 -2.86 8.39
C ARG A 284 -30.18 -3.32 7.36
N LEU A 285 -28.91 -3.25 7.73
CA LEU A 285 -27.82 -3.85 6.96
C LEU A 285 -27.65 -5.32 7.35
N GLN A 286 -27.40 -6.18 6.37
CA GLN A 286 -27.00 -7.56 6.61
C GLN A 286 -25.72 -7.59 7.46
N LYS A 287 -25.69 -8.49 8.45
CA LYS A 287 -24.51 -8.69 9.29
C LYS A 287 -23.29 -9.03 8.43
N ASN A 288 -22.21 -8.30 8.64
CA ASN A 288 -20.94 -8.42 7.95
C ASN A 288 -19.82 -7.99 8.91
N ASP A 289 -18.56 -8.16 8.50
CA ASP A 289 -17.40 -7.90 9.36
C ASP A 289 -16.83 -6.49 9.21
N ASN A 290 -17.10 -5.77 8.12
CA ASN A 290 -16.37 -4.54 7.78
C ASN A 290 -17.19 -3.25 7.99
N PHE A 291 -18.51 -3.33 7.88
CA PHE A 291 -19.39 -2.16 7.80
C PHE A 291 -20.56 -2.21 8.76
N VAL A 292 -20.88 -1.04 9.31
CA VAL A 292 -22.10 -0.78 10.08
C VAL A 292 -22.91 0.33 9.44
N LEU A 293 -24.21 0.37 9.75
CA LEU A 293 -25.10 1.39 9.22
C LEU A 293 -25.31 2.50 10.26
N ALA A 294 -25.05 3.75 9.88
CA ALA A 294 -25.43 4.93 10.64
C ALA A 294 -26.60 5.62 9.94
N VAL A 295 -27.70 5.82 10.66
CA VAL A 295 -28.90 6.49 10.14
C VAL A 295 -29.18 7.70 10.99
N ASP A 296 -29.20 8.89 10.38
CA ASP A 296 -29.50 10.16 11.04
C ASP A 296 -30.52 10.95 10.23
N SER A 297 -31.69 11.24 10.81
CA SER A 297 -32.81 12.08 10.32
C SER A 297 -32.83 12.49 8.82
N ASN A 298 -32.68 11.54 7.88
CA ASN A 298 -32.64 11.65 6.39
C ASN A 298 -31.27 11.38 5.71
N LYS A 299 -30.32 10.77 6.43
CA LYS A 299 -29.05 10.32 5.88
C LYS A 299 -28.82 8.87 6.28
N VAL A 300 -28.60 8.03 5.28
CA VAL A 300 -28.18 6.65 5.46
C VAL A 300 -26.71 6.58 5.07
N GLU A 301 -25.84 6.28 6.02
CA GLU A 301 -24.41 6.20 5.80
C GLU A 301 -23.91 4.80 6.15
N LEU A 302 -23.12 4.22 5.25
CA LEU A 302 -22.34 3.03 5.51
C LEU A 302 -21.02 3.47 6.17
N VAL A 303 -20.71 2.96 7.35
CA VAL A 303 -19.53 3.33 8.13
C VAL A 303 -18.57 2.16 8.18
N LEU A 304 -17.31 2.40 7.81
CA LEU A 304 -16.26 1.39 7.88
C LEU A 304 -15.84 1.16 9.34
N GLU A 305 -16.11 -0.02 9.88
CA GLU A 305 -15.77 -0.38 11.26
C GLU A 305 -14.45 -1.15 11.37
N ASN A 306 -14.14 -2.00 10.40
CA ASN A 306 -12.89 -2.76 10.35
C ASN A 306 -12.18 -2.50 9.02
N LYS A 307 -10.83 -2.54 9.04
CA LYS A 307 -10.03 -2.33 7.84
C LYS A 307 -10.41 -3.33 6.75
N LEU A 308 -10.36 -2.86 5.51
CA LEU A 308 -10.47 -3.70 4.33
C LEU A 308 -9.09 -4.26 4.00
N ASP A 309 -9.09 -5.36 3.27
CA ASP A 309 -7.92 -6.12 2.83
C ASP A 309 -8.32 -6.75 1.50
N ARG A 310 -7.82 -6.16 0.41
CA ARG A 310 -8.19 -6.54 -0.95
C ARG A 310 -7.58 -7.89 -1.31
N GLU A 311 -6.35 -8.17 -0.87
CA GLU A 311 -5.65 -9.44 -1.08
C GLU A 311 -6.43 -10.62 -0.48
N LYS A 312 -7.19 -10.36 0.59
CA LYS A 312 -8.12 -11.32 1.18
C LYS A 312 -9.50 -11.33 0.52
N GLN A 313 -10.10 -10.17 0.28
CA GLN A 313 -11.43 -10.05 -0.33
C GLN A 313 -11.59 -8.72 -1.09
N ASN A 314 -11.62 -8.81 -2.42
CA ASN A 314 -11.71 -7.65 -3.32
C ASN A 314 -13.14 -7.21 -3.69
N ASP A 315 -14.15 -8.07 -3.49
CA ASP A 315 -15.56 -7.77 -3.75
C ASP A 315 -16.45 -8.22 -2.59
N MET A 316 -17.37 -7.36 -2.19
CA MET A 316 -18.34 -7.62 -1.12
C MET A 316 -19.74 -7.21 -1.55
N ASN A 317 -20.71 -8.10 -1.35
CA ASN A 317 -22.12 -7.81 -1.58
C ASN A 317 -22.87 -7.74 -0.24
N LEU A 318 -23.41 -6.57 0.08
CA LEU A 318 -24.14 -6.30 1.32
C LEU A 318 -25.61 -6.05 1.01
N LEU A 319 -26.52 -6.77 1.68
CA LEU A 319 -27.95 -6.54 1.53
C LEU A 319 -28.42 -5.44 2.50
N LEU A 320 -28.94 -4.34 1.95
CA LEU A 320 -29.61 -3.29 2.70
C LEU A 320 -31.13 -3.47 2.60
N THR A 321 -31.82 -3.50 3.74
CA THR A 321 -33.27 -3.60 3.84
C THR A 321 -33.85 -2.32 4.44
N ALA A 322 -34.79 -1.67 3.73
CA ALA A 322 -35.63 -0.61 4.28
C ALA A 322 -36.97 -1.20 4.73
N LEU A 323 -37.47 -0.76 5.87
CA LEU A 323 -38.70 -1.27 6.49
C LEU A 323 -39.62 -0.09 6.84
N ASP A 324 -40.89 -0.21 6.48
CA ASP A 324 -41.93 0.72 6.92
C ASP A 324 -42.33 0.46 8.40
N GLY A 325 -43.29 1.23 8.92
CA GLY A 325 -43.86 1.04 10.26
C GLY A 325 -45.27 0.48 10.28
N GLY A 326 -45.80 0.03 9.14
CA GLY A 326 -47.18 -0.44 9.01
C GLY A 326 -47.42 -1.83 9.60
N SER A 327 -48.67 -2.28 9.56
CA SER A 327 -49.09 -3.61 10.04
C SER A 327 -50.08 -4.26 9.05
N PRO A 328 -49.66 -5.24 8.23
CA PRO A 328 -48.34 -5.87 8.22
C PRO A 328 -47.24 -4.91 7.73
N GLN A 329 -46.04 -5.06 8.28
CA GLN A 329 -44.86 -4.32 7.85
C GLN A 329 -44.41 -4.80 6.46
N ARG A 330 -44.04 -3.87 5.60
CA ARG A 330 -43.50 -4.14 4.27
C ARG A 330 -42.07 -3.62 4.18
N SER A 331 -41.34 -4.11 3.18
CA SER A 331 -39.90 -3.89 3.09
C SER A 331 -39.42 -3.82 1.65
N GLY A 332 -38.42 -2.98 1.42
CA GLY A 332 -37.62 -2.94 0.20
C GLY A 332 -36.19 -3.40 0.46
N THR A 333 -35.55 -3.99 -0.54
CA THR A 333 -34.15 -4.41 -0.44
C THR A 333 -33.34 -3.93 -1.63
N VAL A 334 -32.08 -3.58 -1.38
CA VAL A 334 -31.08 -3.28 -2.41
C VAL A 334 -29.76 -3.95 -2.06
N VAL A 335 -28.99 -4.34 -3.07
CA VAL A 335 -27.63 -4.86 -2.89
C VAL A 335 -26.64 -3.71 -3.03
N ILE A 336 -25.72 -3.61 -2.08
CA ILE A 336 -24.56 -2.72 -2.15
C ILE A 336 -23.37 -3.59 -2.55
N ARG A 337 -22.82 -3.38 -3.74
CA ARG A 337 -21.57 -4.01 -4.18
C ARG A 337 -20.42 -3.08 -3.87
N VAL A 338 -19.55 -3.51 -2.97
CA VAL A 338 -18.32 -2.81 -2.60
C VAL A 338 -17.16 -3.46 -3.33
N THR A 339 -16.57 -2.73 -4.27
CA THR A 339 -15.29 -3.07 -4.89
C THR A 339 -14.18 -2.46 -4.05
N VAL A 340 -13.29 -3.30 -3.53
CA VAL A 340 -12.12 -2.85 -2.78
C VAL A 340 -11.02 -2.48 -3.78
N LEU A 341 -10.59 -1.21 -3.75
CA LEU A 341 -9.52 -0.71 -4.60
C LEU A 341 -8.17 -0.97 -3.95
N ASP A 342 -7.23 -1.41 -4.78
CA ASP A 342 -5.85 -1.72 -4.42
C ASP A 342 -5.09 -0.50 -3.89
N ALA A 343 -4.28 -0.75 -2.85
CA ALA A 343 -3.27 0.14 -2.34
C ALA A 343 -1.96 -0.63 -2.21
N ASN A 344 -0.84 0.05 -2.46
CA ASN A 344 0.48 -0.56 -2.41
C ASN A 344 0.95 -0.74 -0.96
N ASP A 345 0.40 -1.73 -0.26
CA ASP A 345 0.64 -2.00 1.15
C ASP A 345 1.32 -3.35 1.42
N ASN A 346 1.57 -4.16 0.38
CA ASN A 346 2.44 -5.31 0.44
C ASN A 346 3.82 -5.00 -0.15
N THR A 347 4.86 -5.58 0.45
CA THR A 347 6.23 -5.50 -0.09
C THR A 347 6.55 -6.80 -0.82
N PRO A 348 7.42 -6.80 -1.85
CA PRO A 348 7.78 -8.04 -2.53
C PRO A 348 8.36 -9.06 -1.54
N VAL A 349 7.99 -10.33 -1.63
CA VAL A 349 8.46 -11.38 -0.72
C VAL A 349 9.26 -12.41 -1.49
N PHE A 350 10.56 -12.55 -1.19
CA PHE A 350 11.40 -13.59 -1.77
C PHE A 350 10.94 -14.99 -1.32
N SER A 351 11.02 -15.97 -2.24
CA SER A 351 10.69 -17.37 -1.94
C SER A 351 11.64 -18.01 -0.91
N GLN A 352 12.86 -17.48 -0.79
CA GLN A 352 13.86 -17.89 0.20
C GLN A 352 14.58 -16.68 0.79
N ALA A 353 14.89 -16.74 2.08
CA ALA A 353 15.71 -15.72 2.74
C ALA A 353 17.20 -15.80 2.32
N VAL A 354 17.67 -17.01 2.02
CA VAL A 354 19.04 -17.30 1.59
C VAL A 354 19.02 -18.29 0.44
N TYR A 355 19.55 -17.89 -0.70
CA TYR A 355 19.78 -18.72 -1.87
C TYR A 355 21.22 -19.22 -1.86
N LYS A 356 21.43 -20.50 -2.18
CA LYS A 356 22.76 -21.10 -2.26
C LYS A 356 22.96 -21.74 -3.62
N ALA A 357 24.10 -21.47 -4.23
CA ALA A 357 24.51 -22.04 -5.50
C ALA A 357 25.97 -22.46 -5.44
N SER A 358 26.36 -23.32 -6.38
CA SER A 358 27.75 -23.70 -6.58
C SER A 358 28.11 -23.49 -8.04
N LEU A 359 29.29 -22.93 -8.28
CA LEU A 359 29.73 -22.50 -9.60
C LEU A 359 31.19 -22.90 -9.81
N PRO A 360 31.53 -23.66 -10.86
CA PRO A 360 32.92 -23.86 -11.21
C PRO A 360 33.62 -22.55 -11.53
N GLU A 361 34.85 -22.39 -11.05
CA GLU A 361 35.69 -21.31 -11.55
C GLU A 361 35.89 -21.44 -13.06
N ASN A 362 36.37 -20.37 -13.71
CA ASN A 362 36.49 -20.31 -15.16
C ASN A 362 35.17 -20.54 -15.94
N SER A 363 34.02 -20.52 -15.27
CA SER A 363 32.71 -20.57 -15.94
C SER A 363 32.60 -19.42 -16.95
N PRO A 364 32.17 -19.69 -18.20
CA PRO A 364 32.11 -18.67 -19.22
C PRO A 364 31.07 -17.60 -18.87
N PRO A 365 31.25 -16.35 -19.35
CA PRO A 365 30.21 -15.33 -19.27
C PRO A 365 28.87 -15.84 -19.81
N ASP A 366 27.78 -15.30 -19.28
CA ASP A 366 26.38 -15.69 -19.51
C ASP A 366 25.98 -17.06 -18.92
N THR A 367 26.86 -17.74 -18.18
CA THR A 367 26.48 -18.92 -17.39
C THR A 367 25.47 -18.51 -16.31
N ILE A 368 24.30 -19.16 -16.29
CA ILE A 368 23.28 -18.96 -15.27
C ILE A 368 23.70 -19.66 -13.98
N VAL A 369 23.83 -18.90 -12.90
CA VAL A 369 24.25 -19.42 -11.59
C VAL A 369 23.05 -19.88 -10.78
N ILE A 370 22.07 -19.00 -10.64
CA ILE A 370 20.84 -19.25 -9.87
C ILE A 370 19.73 -18.31 -10.36
N ASN A 371 18.48 -18.72 -10.17
CA ASN A 371 17.33 -17.87 -10.40
C ASN A 371 16.65 -17.55 -9.08
N VAL A 372 16.49 -16.27 -8.77
CA VAL A 372 15.80 -15.80 -7.56
C VAL A 372 14.40 -15.35 -7.89
N SER A 373 13.47 -15.54 -6.95
CA SER A 373 12.08 -15.16 -7.16
C SER A 373 11.51 -14.46 -5.94
N ALA A 374 10.77 -13.38 -6.19
CA ALA A 374 9.95 -12.70 -5.22
C ALA A 374 8.55 -12.47 -5.80
N THR A 375 7.56 -12.50 -4.92
CA THR A 375 6.15 -12.29 -5.27
C THR A 375 5.60 -11.15 -4.43
N ASP A 376 4.84 -10.27 -5.07
CA ASP A 376 4.07 -9.23 -4.40
C ASP A 376 2.57 -9.55 -4.58
N ALA A 377 1.77 -9.27 -3.55
CA ALA A 377 0.36 -9.63 -3.50
C ALA A 377 -0.55 -8.54 -4.12
N ASP A 378 -0.03 -7.33 -4.27
CA ASP A 378 -0.77 -6.18 -4.78
C ASP A 378 -1.11 -6.32 -6.28
N GLU A 379 -2.05 -5.51 -6.77
CA GLU A 379 -2.55 -5.58 -8.14
C GLU A 379 -1.76 -4.71 -9.14
N GLY A 380 -1.53 -5.25 -10.33
CA GLY A 380 -0.94 -4.50 -11.44
C GLY A 380 0.46 -4.00 -11.13
N VAL A 381 0.72 -2.71 -11.32
CA VAL A 381 2.05 -2.11 -11.09
C VAL A 381 2.50 -2.17 -9.64
N ASN A 382 1.56 -2.27 -8.69
CA ASN A 382 1.87 -2.43 -7.28
C ASN A 382 2.40 -3.84 -6.99
N GLY A 383 1.99 -4.83 -7.79
CA GLY A 383 2.50 -6.20 -7.73
C GLY A 383 3.70 -6.50 -8.63
N ASP A 384 4.09 -5.58 -9.52
CA ASP A 384 5.11 -5.80 -10.53
C ASP A 384 6.53 -5.75 -9.92
N VAL A 385 7.12 -6.92 -9.69
CA VAL A 385 8.43 -7.06 -9.06
C VAL A 385 9.59 -6.91 -10.05
N THR A 386 10.59 -6.14 -9.65
CA THR A 386 11.89 -6.01 -10.31
C THR A 386 13.03 -6.37 -9.36
N TYR A 387 14.12 -6.94 -9.89
CA TYR A 387 15.26 -7.42 -9.12
C TYR A 387 16.50 -6.60 -9.39
N ASP A 388 17.35 -6.39 -8.38
CA ASP A 388 18.63 -5.70 -8.53
C ASP A 388 19.55 -6.07 -7.36
N PHE A 389 20.83 -5.70 -7.43
CA PHE A 389 21.75 -5.88 -6.32
C PHE A 389 21.42 -4.91 -5.17
N GLY A 390 21.52 -5.44 -3.95
CA GLY A 390 21.39 -4.68 -2.72
C GLY A 390 22.69 -3.94 -2.38
N HIS A 391 22.60 -2.97 -1.46
CA HIS A 391 23.78 -2.27 -0.95
C HIS A 391 24.81 -3.23 -0.35
N GLY A 392 26.08 -2.99 -0.64
CA GLY A 392 27.22 -3.80 -0.18
C GLY A 392 27.62 -4.92 -1.14
N SER A 393 26.93 -5.06 -2.28
CA SER A 393 27.30 -6.01 -3.35
C SER A 393 27.99 -5.32 -4.54
N ASP A 394 28.37 -4.05 -4.41
CA ASP A 394 28.90 -3.21 -5.51
C ASP A 394 30.22 -3.78 -6.07
N ASP A 395 31.02 -4.42 -5.22
CA ASP A 395 32.29 -5.05 -5.60
C ASP A 395 32.10 -6.23 -6.57
N TYR A 396 30.90 -6.83 -6.60
CA TYR A 396 30.59 -8.03 -7.38
C TYR A 396 29.84 -7.75 -8.70
N VAL A 397 29.46 -6.50 -8.96
CA VAL A 397 28.69 -6.10 -10.17
C VAL A 397 29.47 -6.33 -11.47
N ASN A 398 30.80 -6.39 -11.39
CA ASN A 398 31.65 -6.73 -12.54
C ASN A 398 31.73 -8.25 -12.79
N ILE A 399 31.41 -9.07 -11.78
CA ILE A 399 31.55 -10.52 -11.80
C ILE A 399 30.22 -11.20 -12.08
N PHE A 400 29.13 -10.66 -11.53
CA PHE A 400 27.77 -11.16 -11.71
C PHE A 400 26.83 -10.05 -12.19
N SER A 401 25.85 -10.45 -13.00
CA SER A 401 24.69 -9.63 -13.35
C SER A 401 23.41 -10.28 -12.86
N ILE A 402 22.38 -9.48 -12.61
CA ILE A 402 21.03 -9.94 -12.30
C ILE A 402 20.06 -9.38 -13.34
N ASP A 403 19.24 -10.24 -13.93
CA ASP A 403 18.19 -9.80 -14.83
C ASP A 403 17.06 -9.13 -14.03
N HIS A 404 16.76 -7.88 -14.38
CA HIS A 404 15.79 -7.06 -13.65
C HIS A 404 14.36 -7.63 -13.64
N LYS A 405 13.98 -8.50 -14.58
CA LYS A 405 12.63 -9.06 -14.70
C LYS A 405 12.56 -10.53 -14.31
N THR A 406 13.53 -11.33 -14.73
CA THR A 406 13.48 -12.78 -14.52
C THR A 406 14.08 -13.20 -13.18
N GLY A 407 14.96 -12.38 -12.59
CA GLY A 407 15.71 -12.75 -11.39
C GLY A 407 16.88 -13.70 -11.66
N GLU A 408 17.24 -13.94 -12.93
CA GLU A 408 18.38 -14.78 -13.27
C GLU A 408 19.70 -14.07 -12.94
N ILE A 409 20.54 -14.72 -12.13
CA ILE A 409 21.91 -14.27 -11.85
C ILE A 409 22.87 -14.99 -12.79
N LYS A 410 23.67 -14.22 -13.54
CA LYS A 410 24.60 -14.72 -14.57
C LYS A 410 26.03 -14.25 -14.31
N VAL A 411 26.99 -15.05 -14.75
CA VAL A 411 28.41 -14.68 -14.76
C VAL A 411 28.67 -13.64 -15.84
N THR A 412 29.40 -12.58 -15.52
CA THR A 412 29.88 -11.55 -16.47
C THR A 412 31.39 -11.38 -16.45
N GLY A 413 32.02 -11.65 -15.31
CA GLY A 413 33.46 -11.52 -15.12
C GLY A 413 34.18 -12.86 -15.03
N VAL A 414 35.49 -12.79 -14.84
CA VAL A 414 36.32 -13.96 -14.55
C VAL A 414 36.22 -14.29 -13.07
N ILE A 415 36.15 -15.57 -12.75
CA ILE A 415 36.10 -16.10 -11.40
C ILE A 415 37.29 -17.03 -11.24
N ASP A 416 38.14 -16.72 -10.26
CA ASP A 416 39.36 -17.42 -9.88
C ASP A 416 39.19 -17.90 -8.43
N PHE A 417 39.19 -19.23 -8.23
CA PHE A 417 39.00 -19.86 -6.93
C PHE A 417 40.14 -19.52 -5.97
N GLU A 418 41.38 -19.40 -6.47
CA GLU A 418 42.55 -19.05 -5.67
C GLU A 418 42.49 -17.62 -5.13
N GLU A 419 41.70 -16.74 -5.75
CA GLU A 419 41.44 -15.38 -5.26
C GLU A 419 40.23 -15.33 -4.30
N ILE A 420 39.07 -15.83 -4.73
CA ILE A 420 37.82 -15.79 -3.95
C ILE A 420 37.04 -17.10 -4.14
N SER A 421 36.90 -17.88 -3.06
CA SER A 421 36.23 -19.18 -3.08
C SER A 421 34.73 -19.14 -2.73
N SER A 422 34.21 -18.02 -2.23
CA SER A 422 32.77 -17.87 -1.95
C SER A 422 32.34 -16.40 -2.05
N PHE A 423 31.23 -16.16 -2.74
CA PHE A 423 30.62 -14.84 -2.90
C PHE A 423 29.35 -14.74 -2.06
N GLU A 424 29.27 -13.71 -1.22
CA GLU A 424 28.07 -13.39 -0.46
C GLU A 424 27.49 -12.05 -0.94
N MET A 425 26.34 -12.11 -1.60
CA MET A 425 25.68 -10.95 -2.18
C MET A 425 24.32 -10.73 -1.51
N LYS A 426 24.01 -9.46 -1.25
CA LYS A 426 22.64 -9.03 -0.93
C LYS A 426 21.93 -8.67 -2.23
N ILE A 427 20.74 -9.20 -2.43
CA ILE A 427 19.85 -8.85 -3.55
C ILE A 427 18.62 -8.12 -3.02
N LYS A 428 18.03 -7.27 -3.86
CA LYS A 428 16.80 -6.54 -3.55
C LYS A 428 15.73 -6.82 -4.60
N ALA A 429 14.49 -6.96 -4.14
CA ALA A 429 13.31 -6.98 -4.98
C ALA A 429 12.52 -5.69 -4.70
N LYS A 430 11.97 -5.07 -5.75
CA LYS A 430 11.25 -3.80 -5.67
C LYS A 430 9.98 -3.87 -6.51
N ASP A 431 8.86 -3.47 -5.95
CA ASP A 431 7.60 -3.28 -6.67
C ASP A 431 7.66 -2.07 -7.64
N GLY A 432 6.55 -1.76 -8.32
CA GLY A 432 6.47 -0.61 -9.21
C GLY A 432 6.46 0.75 -8.52
N LEU A 433 6.10 0.83 -7.23
CA LEU A 433 5.89 2.11 -6.52
C LEU A 433 6.94 2.47 -5.47
N GLY A 434 7.85 1.58 -5.11
CA GLY A 434 8.94 1.86 -4.18
C GLY A 434 9.17 0.90 -3.03
N LEU A 435 8.28 -0.06 -2.72
CA LEU A 435 8.49 -0.99 -1.62
C LEU A 435 9.53 -2.04 -2.00
N ILE A 436 10.43 -2.31 -1.05
CA ILE A 436 11.63 -3.11 -1.27
C ILE A 436 11.73 -4.20 -0.21
N SER A 437 12.18 -5.38 -0.63
CA SER A 437 12.67 -6.42 0.26
C SER A 437 14.05 -6.90 -0.14
N TYR A 438 14.67 -7.70 0.73
CA TYR A 438 16.03 -8.19 0.54
C TYR A 438 16.14 -9.69 0.82
N ALA A 439 17.04 -10.34 0.08
CA ALA A 439 17.49 -11.70 0.35
C ALA A 439 19.01 -11.79 0.18
N LYS A 440 19.58 -12.92 0.62
CA LYS A 440 21.01 -13.22 0.49
C LYS A 440 21.23 -14.30 -0.56
N VAL A 441 22.28 -14.16 -1.36
CA VAL A 441 22.76 -15.18 -2.29
C VAL A 441 24.18 -15.54 -1.89
N ILE A 442 24.45 -16.83 -1.72
CA ILE A 442 25.78 -17.38 -1.44
C ILE A 442 26.16 -18.28 -2.60
N ILE A 443 27.27 -17.97 -3.27
CA ILE A 443 27.79 -18.75 -4.38
C ILE A 443 29.13 -19.34 -3.95
N ASP A 444 29.18 -20.66 -3.80
CA ASP A 444 30.42 -21.38 -3.48
C ASP A 444 31.12 -21.79 -4.77
N VAL A 445 32.35 -21.30 -4.97
CA VAL A 445 33.15 -21.60 -6.15
C VAL A 445 33.76 -22.98 -6.01
N THR A 446 33.71 -23.80 -7.06
CA THR A 446 34.40 -25.10 -7.08
C THR A 446 35.71 -25.00 -7.86
N ASP A 447 36.79 -25.36 -7.19
CA ASP A 447 38.15 -25.48 -7.73
C ASP A 447 38.20 -26.40 -8.96
N MET A 448 38.84 -25.92 -10.02
CA MET A 448 39.21 -26.63 -11.23
C MET A 448 40.73 -26.63 -11.38
N ASN A 449 41.29 -27.75 -11.85
CA ASN A 449 42.74 -27.87 -12.02
C ASN A 449 43.28 -27.03 -13.20
N ASP A 450 43.51 -25.74 -12.97
CA ASP A 450 43.93 -24.77 -13.96
C ASP A 450 45.32 -24.15 -13.67
N ASN A 451 45.88 -24.35 -12.48
CA ASN A 451 47.25 -23.97 -12.17
C ASN A 451 48.21 -25.17 -12.32
N ALA A 452 49.18 -25.05 -13.23
CA ALA A 452 50.23 -26.06 -13.33
C ALA A 452 51.23 -25.95 -12.16
N PRO A 453 51.80 -27.08 -11.67
CA PRO A 453 52.77 -27.05 -10.58
C PRO A 453 54.04 -26.31 -10.98
N VAL A 454 54.56 -25.46 -10.10
CA VAL A 454 55.77 -24.68 -10.31
C VAL A 454 56.96 -25.27 -9.54
N ILE A 455 58.08 -25.45 -10.22
CA ILE A 455 59.31 -26.02 -9.64
C ILE A 455 60.29 -24.89 -9.33
N TYR A 456 60.65 -24.74 -8.06
CA TYR A 456 61.68 -23.82 -7.57
C TYR A 456 62.94 -24.59 -7.18
N LEU A 457 64.05 -24.32 -7.88
CA LEU A 457 65.37 -24.79 -7.45
C LEU A 457 65.82 -23.97 -6.23
N LYS A 458 65.91 -24.60 -5.06
CA LYS A 458 66.29 -23.92 -3.80
C LYS A 458 67.79 -23.97 -3.56
N SER A 459 68.42 -25.09 -3.90
CA SER A 459 69.86 -25.27 -3.78
C SER A 459 70.32 -26.27 -4.83
N LEU A 460 71.51 -26.05 -5.39
CA LEU A 460 72.16 -26.96 -6.30
C LEU A 460 73.67 -26.91 -6.05
N THR A 461 74.25 -28.01 -5.62
CA THR A 461 75.69 -28.13 -5.45
C THR A 461 76.33 -28.34 -6.82
N ASN A 462 77.11 -27.38 -7.28
CA ASN A 462 77.76 -27.42 -8.59
C ASN A 462 79.09 -26.63 -8.54
N PRO A 463 80.26 -27.21 -8.85
CA PRO A 463 80.50 -28.57 -9.34
C PRO A 463 80.43 -29.66 -8.26
N ILE A 464 80.23 -30.91 -8.69
CA ILE A 464 80.17 -32.10 -7.83
C ILE A 464 81.44 -32.94 -8.03
N PRO A 465 82.09 -33.43 -6.96
CA PRO A 465 83.19 -34.39 -7.07
C PRO A 465 82.75 -35.71 -7.71
N GLU A 466 83.56 -36.32 -8.57
CA GLU A 466 83.25 -37.64 -9.15
C GLU A 466 83.22 -38.78 -8.12
N ASN A 467 83.93 -38.63 -7.00
CA ASN A 467 84.09 -39.63 -5.95
C ASN A 467 83.03 -39.50 -4.84
N LEU A 468 81.95 -38.77 -5.10
CA LEU A 468 80.87 -38.58 -4.16
C LEU A 468 80.20 -39.92 -3.82
N SER A 469 80.05 -40.22 -2.53
CA SER A 469 79.42 -41.46 -2.08
C SER A 469 77.93 -41.51 -2.46
N PRO A 470 77.39 -42.68 -2.86
CA PRO A 470 75.97 -42.84 -3.15
C PRO A 470 75.10 -42.39 -1.97
N GLY A 471 74.05 -41.61 -2.26
CA GLY A 471 73.21 -41.03 -1.22
C GLY A 471 73.87 -39.83 -0.54
N ALA A 472 74.54 -38.97 -1.32
CA ALA A 472 74.92 -37.62 -0.90
C ALA A 472 73.99 -36.58 -1.57
N GLU A 473 73.65 -35.51 -0.86
CA GLU A 473 72.68 -34.52 -1.36
C GLU A 473 73.30 -33.60 -2.41
N VAL A 474 72.66 -33.51 -3.57
CA VAL A 474 73.14 -32.76 -4.74
C VAL A 474 72.36 -31.47 -4.96
N GLY A 475 71.09 -31.45 -4.55
CA GLY A 475 70.24 -30.28 -4.70
C GLY A 475 68.90 -30.43 -4.01
N ILE A 476 68.20 -29.32 -3.87
CA ILE A 476 66.88 -29.25 -3.26
C ILE A 476 65.96 -28.52 -4.22
N ILE A 477 64.86 -29.16 -4.58
CA ILE A 477 63.76 -28.55 -5.33
C ILE A 477 62.54 -28.42 -4.43
N ASN A 478 61.78 -27.35 -4.62
CA ASN A 478 60.50 -27.11 -3.98
C ASN A 478 59.43 -27.00 -5.06
N VAL A 479 58.39 -27.82 -4.97
CA VAL A 479 57.26 -27.79 -5.90
C VAL A 479 56.10 -27.12 -5.20
N GLN A 480 55.46 -26.17 -5.87
CA GLN A 480 54.24 -25.55 -5.39
C GLN A 480 53.19 -25.60 -6.48
N ASP A 481 52.01 -26.03 -6.07
CA ASP A 481 50.80 -25.99 -6.88
C ASP A 481 49.80 -25.08 -6.15
N ARG A 482 49.12 -24.20 -6.90
CA ARG A 482 48.23 -23.18 -6.36
C ARG A 482 46.80 -23.69 -6.16
N ASP A 483 46.41 -24.73 -6.90
CA ASP A 483 45.11 -25.37 -6.76
C ASP A 483 44.92 -25.94 -5.34
N SER A 484 43.72 -26.41 -5.02
CA SER A 484 43.38 -26.99 -3.72
C SER A 484 43.12 -28.50 -3.79
N GLU A 485 42.95 -29.08 -2.59
CA GLU A 485 42.63 -30.50 -2.38
C GLU A 485 43.45 -31.50 -3.22
N ASN A 486 42.80 -32.22 -4.14
CA ASN A 486 43.41 -33.24 -4.98
C ASN A 486 44.16 -32.63 -6.17
N ASN A 487 43.71 -31.48 -6.68
CA ASN A 487 44.33 -30.79 -7.82
C ASN A 487 45.76 -30.37 -7.45
N ARG A 488 45.94 -29.87 -6.22
CA ARG A 488 47.25 -29.52 -5.66
C ARG A 488 48.28 -30.65 -5.53
N GLN A 489 47.83 -31.91 -5.55
CA GLN A 489 48.73 -33.02 -5.24
C GLN A 489 49.62 -33.36 -6.42
N VAL A 490 50.93 -33.24 -6.23
CA VAL A 490 51.92 -33.45 -7.27
C VAL A 490 52.65 -34.78 -7.17
N ARG A 491 53.03 -35.33 -8.32
CA ARG A 491 53.92 -36.49 -8.48
C ARG A 491 55.16 -36.07 -9.25
N CYS A 492 56.32 -36.31 -8.67
CA CYS A 492 57.60 -35.95 -9.26
C CYS A 492 58.30 -37.17 -9.84
N SER A 493 58.96 -36.97 -10.97
CA SER A 493 59.74 -37.99 -11.69
C SER A 493 61.02 -37.37 -12.24
N ILE A 494 62.07 -38.17 -12.37
CA ILE A 494 63.35 -37.77 -12.97
C ILE A 494 63.61 -38.62 -14.21
N GLN A 495 64.35 -38.06 -15.17
CA GLN A 495 64.76 -38.74 -16.39
C GLN A 495 65.32 -40.14 -16.11
N GLN A 496 64.88 -41.14 -16.89
CA GLN A 496 65.39 -42.50 -16.79
C GLN A 496 66.86 -42.57 -17.26
N ASN A 497 67.63 -43.52 -16.72
CA ASN A 497 69.05 -43.76 -17.03
C ASN A 497 70.03 -42.67 -16.54
N VAL A 498 69.72 -42.01 -15.42
CA VAL A 498 70.66 -41.13 -14.71
C VAL A 498 70.99 -41.72 -13.33
N PRO A 499 72.20 -41.49 -12.78
CA PRO A 499 72.60 -42.06 -11.48
C PRO A 499 72.01 -41.33 -10.26
N PHE A 500 70.99 -40.48 -10.45
CA PHE A 500 70.39 -39.63 -9.41
C PHE A 500 68.97 -40.07 -9.10
N LYS A 501 68.52 -39.84 -7.87
CA LYS A 501 67.17 -40.17 -7.40
C LYS A 501 66.51 -39.00 -6.67
N LEU A 502 65.21 -38.81 -6.91
CA LEU A 502 64.39 -37.90 -6.11
C LEU A 502 63.90 -38.61 -4.84
N VAL A 503 64.12 -37.99 -3.69
CA VAL A 503 63.61 -38.47 -2.40
C VAL A 503 62.78 -37.37 -1.74
N PRO A 504 61.52 -37.66 -1.35
CA PRO A 504 60.69 -36.67 -0.66
C PRO A 504 61.23 -36.40 0.74
N SER A 505 61.22 -35.13 1.14
CA SER A 505 61.49 -34.64 2.50
C SER A 505 60.29 -33.83 3.00
N ILE A 506 60.20 -33.60 4.30
CA ILE A 506 59.00 -33.16 5.04
C ILE A 506 58.38 -31.84 4.49
N LYS A 507 59.14 -31.03 3.72
CA LYS A 507 58.64 -29.86 2.97
C LYS A 507 59.28 -29.63 1.58
N ASN A 508 60.25 -30.45 1.17
CA ASN A 508 61.03 -30.25 -0.07
C ASN A 508 61.34 -31.62 -0.71
N ILE A 509 61.81 -31.65 -1.95
CA ILE A 509 62.33 -32.86 -2.57
C ILE A 509 63.85 -32.74 -2.65
N ILE A 510 64.55 -33.73 -2.11
CA ILE A 510 66.01 -33.80 -2.07
C ILE A 510 66.46 -34.67 -3.24
N LEU A 511 67.42 -34.16 -4.02
CA LEU A 511 68.10 -34.87 -5.08
C LEU A 511 69.32 -35.58 -4.50
N TRP A 512 69.35 -36.91 -4.60
CA TRP A 512 70.43 -37.78 -4.14
C TRP A 512 71.18 -38.43 -5.29
#